data_AF-A0A164IAT5-F1
#
_entry.id   AF-A0A164IAT5-F1
#
_cell.length_a   1.000
_cell.length_b   1.000
_cell.length_c   1.000
_cell.angle_alpha   90.00
_cell.angle_beta   90.00
_cell.angle_gamma   90.00
#
_symmetry.space_group_name_H-M   'P 1'
#
loop_
_entity.id
_entity.type
_entity.pdbx_description
1 polymer ?
#
loop_
_entity_poly.entity_id
_entity_poly.type
_entity_poly.pdbx_seq_one_letter_code
_entity_poly.pdbx_strand_id
1 'polypeptide(L)'
;RYKLMAAMGVRNLAGFNRKVKDAEEAGTPLTDPLYRRESMEDEAPLLKTLPTIVVIVDEFADMMMIVGKKVEELIARIAQKARAAGIHLILATQRPSVDVITGLIKANIPTRMAFQVSSKIDSRTILDQGGAEQLLGHGDMLYLPPGTGLP
;
A
#
# COMPACT_ATOMS: atom_id res chain seq x y z
N ARG A 1 6.86 12.71 -0.49
CA ARG A 1 7.35 11.82 -1.58
C ARG A 1 6.99 12.31 -2.97
N TYR A 2 5.71 12.44 -3.36
CA TYR A 2 5.35 12.92 -4.71
C TYR A 2 5.95 14.27 -5.11
N LYS A 3 5.88 15.28 -4.23
CA LYS A 3 6.51 16.59 -4.47
C LYS A 3 8.01 16.47 -4.74
N LEU A 4 8.68 15.58 -3.99
CA LEU A 4 10.12 15.37 -4.08
C LEU A 4 10.46 14.63 -5.37
N MET A 5 9.70 13.59 -5.73
CA MET A 5 9.86 12.90 -7.02
C MET A 5 9.62 13.84 -8.21
N ALA A 6 8.63 14.73 -8.14
CA ALA A 6 8.36 15.73 -9.17
C ALA A 6 9.53 16.73 -9.31
N ALA A 7 10.02 17.28 -8.20
CA ALA A 7 11.17 18.18 -8.20
C ALA A 7 12.45 17.50 -8.73
N MET A 8 12.60 16.19 -8.48
CA MET A 8 13.73 15.40 -8.96
C MET A 8 13.54 14.85 -10.38
N GLY A 9 12.39 15.09 -11.04
CA GLY A 9 12.11 14.59 -12.39
C GLY A 9 12.03 13.06 -12.49
N VAL A 10 11.62 12.38 -11.42
CA VAL A 10 11.51 10.91 -11.37
C VAL A 10 10.06 10.47 -11.17
N ARG A 11 9.72 9.29 -11.70
CA ARG A 11 8.33 8.79 -11.70
C ARG A 11 7.95 7.96 -10.47
N ASN A 12 8.92 7.41 -9.74
CA ASN A 12 8.68 6.51 -8.62
C ASN A 12 9.86 6.47 -7.64
N LEU A 13 9.66 5.79 -6.51
CA LEU A 13 10.65 5.62 -5.44
C LEU A 13 11.95 4.98 -5.94
N ALA A 14 11.88 3.99 -6.83
CA ALA A 14 13.06 3.33 -7.37
C ALA A 14 13.92 4.30 -8.20
N GLY A 15 13.28 5.10 -9.06
CA GLY A 15 13.95 6.15 -9.83
C GLY A 15 14.54 7.24 -8.93
N PHE A 16 13.84 7.61 -7.85
CA PHE A 16 14.36 8.52 -6.84
C PHE A 16 15.64 7.96 -6.17
N ASN A 17 15.57 6.74 -5.65
CA ASN A 17 16.71 6.11 -4.96
C ASN A 17 17.92 5.91 -5.88
N ARG A 18 17.68 5.54 -7.15
CA ARG A 18 18.75 5.46 -8.14
C ARG A 18 19.44 6.80 -8.33
N LYS A 19 18.67 7.88 -8.51
CA LYS A 19 19.23 9.22 -8.73
C LYS A 19 20.05 9.71 -7.53
N VAL A 20 19.61 9.44 -6.30
CA VAL A 20 20.39 9.75 -5.09
C VAL A 20 21.68 8.93 -5.04
N LYS A 21 21.59 7.62 -5.26
CA LYS A 21 22.74 6.71 -5.21
C LYS A 21 23.80 7.05 -6.26
N ASP A 22 23.39 7.28 -7.51
CA ASP A 22 24.31 7.64 -8.60
C ASP A 22 25.08 8.94 -8.28
N ALA A 23 24.43 9.88 -7.58
CA ALA A 23 25.02 11.15 -7.18
C ALA A 23 25.99 11.04 -5.98
N GLU A 24 25.66 10.19 -5.01
CA GLU A 24 26.57 9.81 -3.91
C GLU A 24 27.85 9.12 -4.45
N GLU A 25 27.70 8.19 -5.39
CA GLU A 25 28.82 7.48 -6.02
C GLU A 25 29.69 8.40 -6.88
N ALA A 26 29.10 9.42 -7.51
CA ALA A 26 29.81 10.46 -8.26
C ALA A 26 30.46 11.53 -7.34
N GLY A 27 30.37 11.40 -6.02
CA GLY A 27 30.90 12.37 -5.06
C GLY A 27 30.18 13.73 -5.06
N THR A 28 28.99 13.81 -5.65
CA THR A 28 28.20 15.05 -5.78
C THR A 28 26.79 14.84 -5.21
N PRO A 29 26.65 14.69 -3.88
CA PRO A 29 25.39 14.33 -3.23
C PRO A 29 24.31 15.40 -3.46
N LEU A 30 23.07 14.96 -3.68
CA LEU A 30 21.96 15.85 -4.00
C LEU A 30 21.40 16.49 -2.73
N THR A 31 21.06 17.77 -2.78
CA THR A 31 20.36 18.48 -1.71
C THR A 31 18.84 18.39 -1.88
N ASP A 32 18.08 18.55 -0.80
CA ASP A 32 16.61 18.52 -0.86
C ASP A 32 16.07 19.75 -1.62
N PRO A 33 15.48 19.57 -2.83
CA PRO A 33 14.99 20.68 -3.64
C PRO A 33 13.73 21.33 -3.05
N LEU A 34 13.12 20.73 -2.03
CA LEU A 34 11.94 21.27 -1.34
C LEU A 34 12.30 22.06 -0.09
N TYR A 35 13.58 22.06 0.31
CA TYR A 35 14.04 22.80 1.47
C TYR A 35 13.82 24.30 1.27
N ARG A 36 13.23 24.94 2.28
CA ARG A 36 13.05 26.39 2.31
C ARG A 36 13.99 26.93 3.38
N ARG A 37 14.94 27.78 2.96
CA ARG A 37 15.85 28.46 3.88
C ARG A 37 15.04 29.46 4.71
N GLU A 38 15.18 29.41 6.02
CA GLU A 38 14.56 30.34 6.97
C GLU A 38 15.59 31.36 7.49
N SER A 39 16.88 31.02 7.45
CA SER A 39 18.00 31.90 7.76
C SER A 39 19.06 31.94 6.64
N MET A 40 20.02 32.88 6.71
CA MET A 40 21.16 32.89 5.78
C MET A 40 22.17 31.78 6.04
N GLU A 41 22.19 31.22 7.25
CA GLU A 41 23.08 30.14 7.69
C GLU A 41 22.50 28.75 7.38
N ASP A 42 21.23 28.69 6.99
CA ASP A 42 20.53 27.45 6.69
C ASP A 42 21.07 26.79 5.41
N GLU A 43 21.55 25.56 5.53
CA GLU A 43 21.94 24.73 4.40
C GLU A 43 20.90 23.64 4.15
N ALA A 44 20.62 23.40 2.86
CA ALA A 44 19.68 22.36 2.48
C ALA A 44 20.26 20.98 2.86
N PRO A 45 19.49 20.11 3.55
CA PRO A 45 19.97 18.79 3.92
C PRO A 45 20.23 17.95 2.66
N LEU A 46 21.23 17.07 2.72
CA LEU A 46 21.48 16.09 1.68
C LEU A 46 20.36 15.05 1.63
N LEU A 47 19.89 14.76 0.43
CA LEU A 47 18.96 13.69 0.17
C LEU A 47 19.63 12.34 0.44
N LYS A 48 18.83 11.42 0.97
CA LYS A 48 19.18 10.01 1.15
C LYS A 48 18.14 9.16 0.45
N THR A 49 18.50 7.90 0.15
CA THR A 49 17.53 6.94 -0.34
C THR A 49 16.36 6.82 0.64
N LEU A 50 15.14 6.80 0.09
CA LEU A 50 13.92 6.66 0.88
C LEU A 50 13.53 5.18 0.98
N PRO A 51 13.12 4.70 2.16
CA PRO A 51 12.72 3.31 2.35
C PRO A 51 11.36 3.02 1.71
N THR A 52 11.11 1.77 1.35
CA THR A 52 9.73 1.30 1.13
C THR A 52 9.00 1.29 2.47
N ILE A 53 7.75 1.76 2.49
CA ILE A 53 6.90 1.74 3.70
C ILE A 53 5.80 0.70 3.50
N VAL A 54 5.64 -0.18 4.48
CA VAL A 54 4.54 -1.15 4.53
C VAL A 54 3.69 -0.84 5.75
N VAL A 55 2.40 -0.62 5.55
CA VAL A 55 1.42 -0.44 6.63
C VAL A 55 0.61 -1.72 6.72
N ILE A 56 0.67 -2.36 7.88
CA ILE A 56 0.00 -3.63 8.15
C ILE A 56 -1.10 -3.36 9.18
N VAL A 57 -2.32 -3.79 8.88
CA VAL A 57 -3.46 -3.72 9.79
C VAL A 57 -3.99 -5.15 9.96
N ASP A 58 -3.84 -5.71 11.15
CA ASP A 58 -4.18 -7.10 11.45
C ASP A 58 -5.71 -7.34 11.46
N GLU A 59 -6.47 -6.36 11.93
CA GLU A 59 -7.93 -6.41 11.94
C GLU A 59 -8.51 -5.04 11.56
N PHE A 60 -8.58 -4.78 10.25
CA PHE A 60 -9.07 -3.47 9.77
C PHE A 60 -10.59 -3.30 9.94
N ALA A 61 -11.34 -4.37 10.21
CA ALA A 61 -12.77 -4.28 10.49
C ALA A 61 -13.05 -3.46 11.76
N ASP A 62 -12.18 -3.51 12.78
CA ASP A 62 -12.35 -2.70 13.99
C ASP A 62 -12.26 -1.21 13.67
N MET A 63 -11.32 -0.82 12.81
CA MET A 63 -11.20 0.57 12.36
C MET A 63 -12.44 1.01 11.57
N MET A 64 -12.97 0.12 10.73
CA MET A 64 -14.20 0.37 9.97
C MET A 64 -15.42 0.51 10.89
N MET A 65 -15.51 -0.26 11.97
CA MET A 65 -16.64 -0.17 12.91
C MET A 65 -16.57 1.06 13.81
N ILE A 66 -15.37 1.45 14.25
CA ILE A 66 -15.21 2.59 15.18
C ILE A 66 -15.29 3.93 14.43
N VAL A 67 -14.60 4.04 13.28
CA VAL A 67 -14.44 5.31 12.56
C VAL A 67 -15.30 5.38 11.31
N GLY A 68 -15.68 4.23 10.74
CA GLY A 68 -16.56 4.18 9.57
C GLY A 68 -15.91 4.66 8.29
N LYS A 69 -16.71 5.37 7.49
CA LYS A 69 -16.41 5.79 6.12
C LYS A 69 -15.09 6.54 5.94
N LYS A 70 -14.64 7.29 6.96
CA LYS A 70 -13.37 8.03 6.87
C LYS A 70 -12.15 7.11 6.75
N VAL A 71 -12.17 5.94 7.40
CA VAL A 71 -11.09 4.94 7.26
C VAL A 71 -11.09 4.35 5.87
N GLU A 72 -12.28 4.00 5.36
CA GLU A 72 -12.46 3.47 4.01
C GLU A 72 -11.89 4.42 2.94
N GLU A 73 -12.22 5.71 3.03
CA GLU A 73 -11.74 6.75 2.11
C GLU A 73 -10.21 6.95 2.19
N LEU A 74 -9.63 6.82 3.37
CA LEU A 74 -8.17 6.90 3.56
C LEU A 74 -7.47 5.68 2.95
N ILE A 75 -7.98 4.47 3.22
CA ILE A 75 -7.46 3.23 2.63
C ILE A 75 -7.52 3.30 1.10
N ALA A 76 -8.68 3.66 0.54
CA ALA A 76 -8.86 3.80 -0.90
C ALA A 76 -7.89 4.83 -1.49
N ARG A 77 -7.75 6.00 -0.85
CA ARG A 77 -6.82 7.06 -1.29
C ARG A 77 -5.37 6.59 -1.29
N ILE A 78 -4.96 5.86 -0.25
CA ILE A 78 -3.61 5.27 -0.19
C ILE A 78 -3.47 4.26 -1.32
N ALA A 79 -4.35 3.26 -1.43
CA ALA A 79 -4.27 2.23 -2.46
C ALA A 79 -4.19 2.79 -3.89
N GLN A 80 -4.90 3.89 -4.19
CA GLN A 80 -4.86 4.56 -5.50
C GLN A 80 -3.53 5.25 -5.82
N LYS A 81 -2.90 5.88 -4.83
CA LYS A 81 -1.77 6.81 -5.07
C LYS A 81 -0.43 6.31 -4.54
N ALA A 82 -0.41 5.34 -3.64
CA ALA A 82 0.77 5.00 -2.85
C ALA A 82 1.84 4.21 -3.62
N ARG A 83 1.47 3.49 -4.69
CA ARG A 83 2.37 2.59 -5.44
C ARG A 83 3.67 3.26 -5.87
N ALA A 84 3.60 4.38 -6.59
CA ALA A 84 4.79 5.06 -7.08
C ALA A 84 5.61 5.70 -5.95
N ALA A 85 4.96 6.07 -4.85
CA ALA A 85 5.62 6.59 -3.65
C ALA A 85 6.27 5.49 -2.78
N GLY A 86 6.11 4.22 -3.15
CA GLY A 86 6.63 3.06 -2.40
C GLY A 86 6.02 2.94 -1.01
N ILE A 87 4.71 3.18 -0.91
CA ILE A 87 3.90 2.91 0.28
C ILE A 87 2.93 1.78 -0.10
N HIS A 88 2.88 0.73 0.71
CA HIS A 88 2.10 -0.48 0.47
C HIS A 88 1.22 -0.79 1.67
N LEU A 89 0.03 -1.34 1.42
CA LEU A 89 -0.92 -1.74 2.44
C LEU A 89 -1.02 -3.27 2.50
N ILE A 90 -1.07 -3.80 3.71
CA ILE A 90 -1.52 -5.16 4.01
C ILE A 90 -2.67 -5.02 5.00
N LEU A 91 -3.87 -5.45 4.58
CA LEU A 91 -5.07 -5.38 5.39
C LEU A 91 -5.55 -6.82 5.62
N ALA A 92 -5.62 -7.22 6.89
CA ALA A 92 -6.14 -8.49 7.33
C ALA A 92 -7.41 -8.28 8.15
N THR A 93 -8.29 -9.28 8.10
CA THR A 93 -9.53 -9.31 8.89
C THR A 93 -9.98 -10.75 9.06
N GLN A 94 -10.59 -11.05 10.21
CA GLN A 94 -11.31 -12.29 10.47
C GLN A 94 -12.82 -12.14 10.21
N ARG A 95 -13.28 -10.95 9.81
CA ARG A 95 -14.68 -10.64 9.51
C ARG A 95 -14.86 -10.34 8.02
N PRO A 96 -14.89 -11.37 7.14
CA PRO A 96 -15.03 -11.20 5.69
C PRO A 96 -16.48 -10.89 5.28
N SER A 97 -17.04 -9.79 5.78
CA SER A 97 -18.38 -9.30 5.44
C SER A 97 -18.33 -8.19 4.38
N VAL A 98 -19.45 -7.98 3.69
CA VAL A 98 -19.60 -6.91 2.68
C VAL A 98 -19.46 -5.51 3.26
N ASP A 99 -19.69 -5.36 4.56
CA ASP A 99 -19.57 -4.09 5.28
C ASP A 99 -18.09 -3.76 5.62
N VAL A 100 -17.24 -4.79 5.68
CA VAL A 100 -15.80 -4.67 5.94
C VAL A 100 -15.04 -4.61 4.62
N ILE A 101 -15.24 -5.61 3.76
CA ILE A 101 -14.59 -5.74 2.45
C ILE A 101 -15.52 -5.15 1.38
N THR A 102 -15.68 -3.83 1.47
CA THR A 102 -16.62 -3.10 0.62
C THR A 102 -16.18 -3.08 -0.86
N GLY A 103 -17.08 -2.67 -1.74
CA GLY A 103 -16.74 -2.43 -3.15
C GLY A 103 -15.62 -1.41 -3.34
N LEU A 104 -15.54 -0.37 -2.50
CA LEU A 104 -14.49 0.65 -2.59
C LEU A 104 -13.11 0.08 -2.23
N ILE A 105 -13.05 -0.76 -1.19
CA ILE A 105 -11.82 -1.48 -0.81
C ILE A 105 -11.41 -2.40 -1.96
N LYS A 106 -12.33 -3.23 -2.45
CA LYS A 106 -12.08 -4.19 -3.54
C LYS A 106 -11.65 -3.54 -4.85
N ALA A 107 -12.18 -2.37 -5.18
CA ALA A 107 -11.84 -1.65 -6.40
C ALA A 107 -10.40 -1.12 -6.43
N ASN A 108 -9.78 -0.90 -5.25
CA ASN A 108 -8.45 -0.33 -5.14
C ASN A 108 -7.39 -1.36 -4.69
N ILE A 109 -7.80 -2.53 -4.20
CA ILE A 109 -6.91 -3.61 -3.74
C ILE A 109 -7.24 -4.89 -4.54
N PRO A 110 -6.61 -5.06 -5.73
CA PRO A 110 -6.90 -6.19 -6.61
C PRO A 110 -6.21 -7.50 -6.20
N THR A 111 -5.10 -7.42 -5.46
CA THR A 111 -4.39 -8.61 -4.96
C THR A 111 -5.02 -9.08 -3.67
N ARG A 112 -5.39 -10.36 -3.58
CA ARG A 112 -6.11 -10.89 -2.42
C ARG A 112 -5.58 -12.25 -2.00
N MET A 113 -5.68 -12.53 -0.71
CA MET A 113 -5.38 -13.83 -0.12
C MET A 113 -6.56 -14.20 0.78
N ALA A 114 -7.06 -15.42 0.63
CA ALA A 114 -8.06 -15.96 1.53
C ALA A 114 -7.52 -17.25 2.14
N PHE A 115 -7.44 -17.28 3.47
CA PHE A 115 -7.31 -18.52 4.23
C PHE A 115 -8.69 -19.18 4.34
N GLN A 116 -8.76 -20.32 5.04
CA GLN A 116 -10.03 -21.00 5.29
C GLN A 116 -11.08 -20.04 5.86
N VAL A 117 -12.26 -20.05 5.24
CA VAL A 117 -13.43 -19.28 5.69
C VAL A 117 -14.63 -20.20 5.92
N SER A 118 -15.61 -19.72 6.69
CA SER A 118 -16.76 -20.52 7.11
C SER A 118 -17.75 -20.83 5.99
N SER A 119 -17.81 -20.01 4.94
CA SER A 119 -18.83 -20.14 3.91
C SER A 119 -18.38 -19.69 2.52
N LYS A 120 -19.07 -20.21 1.50
CA LYS A 120 -18.93 -19.75 0.12
C LYS A 120 -19.27 -18.26 -0.06
N ILE A 121 -20.09 -17.70 0.83
CA ILE A 121 -20.42 -16.26 0.83
C ILE A 121 -19.17 -15.48 1.24
N ASP A 122 -18.51 -15.86 2.33
CA ASP A 122 -17.28 -15.24 2.81
C ASP A 122 -16.15 -15.34 1.79
N SER A 123 -16.02 -16.51 1.13
CA SER A 123 -15.05 -16.70 0.04
C SER A 123 -15.28 -15.68 -1.08
N ARG A 124 -16.55 -15.49 -1.49
CA ARG A 124 -16.91 -14.50 -2.52
C ARG A 124 -16.70 -13.07 -2.06
N THR A 125 -16.91 -12.78 -0.78
CA THR A 125 -16.63 -11.45 -0.24
C THR A 125 -15.15 -11.09 -0.39
N ILE A 126 -14.24 -12.04 -0.15
CA ILE A 126 -12.79 -11.83 -0.29
C ILE A 126 -12.36 -11.93 -1.76
N LEU A 127 -12.62 -13.05 -2.44
CA LEU A 127 -12.00 -13.39 -3.73
C LEU A 127 -12.88 -13.09 -4.96
N ASP A 128 -14.10 -12.59 -4.76
CA ASP A 128 -15.16 -12.51 -5.78
C ASP A 128 -15.56 -13.88 -6.36
N GLN A 129 -15.10 -14.98 -5.75
CA GLN A 129 -15.40 -16.37 -6.14
C GLN A 129 -15.41 -17.32 -4.93
N GLY A 130 -15.96 -18.52 -5.11
CA GLY A 130 -15.90 -19.59 -4.10
C GLY A 130 -14.56 -20.33 -4.13
N GLY A 131 -14.29 -21.12 -3.10
CA GLY A 131 -13.11 -21.99 -3.00
C GLY A 131 -12.43 -21.92 -1.64
N ALA A 132 -12.42 -20.74 -1.01
CA ALA A 132 -11.75 -20.58 0.28
C ALA A 132 -12.46 -21.33 1.42
N GLU A 133 -13.75 -21.65 1.27
CA GLU A 133 -14.50 -22.49 2.20
C GLU A 133 -14.09 -23.97 2.18
N GLN A 134 -13.32 -24.38 1.18
CA GLN A 134 -12.86 -25.76 0.99
C GLN A 134 -11.43 -25.98 1.48
N LEU A 135 -10.75 -24.92 1.91
CA LEU A 135 -9.37 -24.99 2.39
C LEU A 135 -9.28 -25.80 3.68
N LEU A 136 -8.12 -26.40 3.91
CA LEU A 136 -7.87 -27.31 5.03
C LEU A 136 -7.57 -26.60 6.35
N GLY A 137 -7.42 -25.27 6.33
CA GLY A 137 -6.93 -24.48 7.46
C GLY A 137 -5.41 -24.58 7.62
N HIS A 138 -4.89 -24.25 8.80
CA HIS A 138 -3.45 -24.39 9.14
C HIS A 138 -2.46 -23.74 8.16
N GLY A 139 -2.84 -22.61 7.57
CA GLY A 139 -2.00 -21.88 6.60
C GLY A 139 -2.30 -22.19 5.13
N ASP A 140 -3.22 -23.12 4.85
CA ASP A 140 -3.75 -23.31 3.51
C ASP A 140 -4.50 -22.05 3.03
N MET A 141 -4.22 -21.62 1.81
CA MET A 141 -4.70 -20.34 1.28
C MET A 141 -4.87 -20.36 -0.24
N LEU A 142 -5.80 -19.53 -0.72
CA LEU A 142 -5.93 -19.15 -2.12
C LEU A 142 -5.32 -17.76 -2.32
N TYR A 143 -4.52 -17.62 -3.38
CA TYR A 143 -3.84 -16.37 -3.72
C TYR A 143 -4.32 -15.86 -5.08
N LEU A 144 -5.01 -14.72 -5.06
CA LEU A 144 -5.47 -14.04 -6.27
C LEU A 144 -4.50 -12.89 -6.63
N PRO A 145 -3.61 -13.07 -7.62
CA PRO A 145 -2.79 -11.98 -8.13
C PRO A 145 -3.62 -10.95 -8.90
N PRO A 146 -3.09 -9.73 -9.11
CA PRO A 146 -3.81 -8.70 -9.84
C PRO A 146 -3.96 -9.10 -11.32
N GLY A 147 -5.15 -8.89 -11.89
CA GLY A 147 -5.40 -9.11 -13.32
C GLY A 147 -5.66 -10.56 -13.72
N THR A 148 -5.78 -11.49 -12.78
CA THR A 148 -6.24 -12.87 -13.03
C THR A 148 -7.66 -13.07 -12.50
N GLY A 149 -8.40 -13.98 -13.14
CA GLY A 149 -9.73 -14.40 -12.67
C GLY A 149 -9.70 -15.66 -11.80
N LEU A 150 -8.57 -16.37 -11.76
CA LEU A 150 -8.39 -17.61 -11.02
C LEU A 150 -7.32 -17.41 -9.93
N PRO A 151 -7.59 -17.86 -8.69
CA PRO A 151 -6.66 -17.81 -7.57
C PRO A 151 -5.87 -19.13 -7.40
#